data_AF-A0A9D9I830-F1
#
_entry.id   AF-A0A9D9I830-F1
#
_cell.length_a   1.000
_cell.length_b   1.000
_cell.length_c   1.000
_cell.angle_alpha   90.00
_cell.angle_beta   90.00
_cell.angle_gamma   90.00
#
_symmetry.space_group_name_H-M   'P 1'
#
loop_
_entity.id
_entity.type
_entity.pdbx_description
1 polymer ?
#
loop_
_entity_poly.entity_id
_entity_poly.type
_entity_poly.pdbx_seq_one_letter_code
_entity_poly.pdbx_strand_id
1 'polypeptide(L)'
;MEKTDSDILQEVIGEWRTLSRILAIQKHDPTTSYIIGARLYHITKAIDKIFVNHGPMTSTLRTAMHSILHSRDEFLHDISASFSRNHKRFMAFLKDTGMNEREKNYCVMGAIGFYGKDIGMYMSRKNHYNICSAIRKKLGLSEHDTNLGNHLRSLLQ
;
A
#
# COMPACT_ATOMS: atom_id res chain seq x y z
N MET A 1 -11.64 -14.67 15.74
CA MET A 1 -10.52 -14.65 16.71
C MET A 1 -9.96 -13.24 16.68
N GLU A 2 -9.90 -12.58 17.83
CA GLU A 2 -9.36 -11.22 17.94
C GLU A 2 -7.84 -11.24 17.71
N LYS A 3 -7.27 -10.22 17.06
CA LYS A 3 -5.83 -10.15 16.76
C LYS A 3 -5.04 -10.00 18.07
N THR A 4 -3.93 -10.74 18.21
CA THR A 4 -3.02 -10.58 19.35
C THR A 4 -2.19 -9.30 19.23
N ASP A 5 -1.53 -8.89 20.32
CA ASP A 5 -0.55 -7.78 20.27
C ASP A 5 0.57 -8.01 19.28
N SER A 6 1.02 -9.27 19.21
CA SER A 6 2.05 -9.67 18.27
C SER A 6 1.56 -9.46 16.84
N ASP A 7 0.32 -9.86 16.53
CA ASP A 7 -0.26 -9.69 15.19
C ASP A 7 -0.37 -8.20 14.80
N ILE A 8 -0.87 -7.37 15.72
CA ILE A 8 -0.99 -5.92 15.51
C ILE A 8 0.38 -5.29 15.26
N LEU A 9 1.37 -5.64 16.09
CA LEU A 9 2.73 -5.14 15.96
C LEU A 9 3.36 -5.56 14.63
N GLN A 10 3.21 -6.83 14.22
CA GLN A 10 3.73 -7.31 12.94
C GLN A 10 3.09 -6.59 11.75
N GLU A 11 1.79 -6.28 11.80
CA GLU A 11 1.14 -5.50 10.74
C GLU A 11 1.65 -4.06 10.66
N VAL A 12 1.82 -3.40 11.80
CA VAL A 12 2.36 -2.03 11.85
C VAL A 12 3.81 -1.98 11.37
N ILE A 13 4.64 -2.94 11.79
CA ILE A 13 6.03 -3.07 11.29
C ILE A 13 6.05 -3.40 9.79
N GLY A 14 5.14 -4.24 9.31
CA GLY A 14 5.00 -4.56 7.89
C GLY A 14 4.68 -3.33 7.03
N GLU A 15 3.75 -2.50 7.51
CA GLU A 15 3.43 -1.22 6.89
C GLU A 15 4.62 -0.25 6.93
N TRP A 16 5.31 -0.12 8.07
CA TRP A 16 6.53 0.68 8.20
C TRP A 16 7.58 0.31 7.14
N ARG A 17 7.91 -0.99 7.01
CA ARG A 17 8.86 -1.49 6.02
C ARG A 17 8.43 -1.18 4.59
N THR A 18 7.14 -1.33 4.30
CA THR A 18 6.57 -1.07 2.98
C THR A 18 6.71 0.40 2.59
N LEU A 19 6.28 1.32 3.46
CA LEU A 19 6.31 2.75 3.17
C LEU A 19 7.73 3.30 3.13
N SER A 20 8.62 2.81 4.00
CA SER A 20 10.05 3.16 3.98
C SER A 20 10.68 2.78 2.65
N ARG A 21 10.39 1.57 2.15
CA ARG A 21 10.86 1.09 0.85
C ARG A 21 10.31 1.92 -0.31
N ILE A 22 9.02 2.25 -0.29
CA ILE A 22 8.38 3.04 -1.35
C ILE A 22 9.08 4.40 -1.47
N LEU A 23 9.25 5.13 -0.37
CA LEU A 23 9.93 6.43 -0.38
C LEU A 23 11.41 6.36 -0.77
N ALA A 24 12.10 5.27 -0.43
CA ALA A 24 13.52 5.11 -0.73
C ALA A 24 13.81 4.81 -2.21
N ILE A 25 12.90 4.11 -2.89
CA ILE A 25 13.16 3.55 -4.23
C ILE A 25 12.35 4.25 -5.31
N GLN A 26 11.16 4.76 -4.99
CA GLN A 26 10.24 5.34 -5.97
C GLN A 26 10.23 6.86 -5.87
N LYS A 27 10.27 7.52 -7.03
CA LYS A 27 10.06 8.97 -7.12
C LYS A 27 8.56 9.23 -7.35
N HIS A 28 7.91 9.85 -6.38
CA HIS A 28 6.53 10.31 -6.52
C HIS A 28 6.46 11.82 -6.62
N ASP A 29 5.30 12.33 -7.01
CA ASP A 29 5.02 13.75 -6.86
C ASP A 29 5.11 14.19 -5.38
N PRO A 30 5.35 15.48 -5.10
CA PRO A 30 5.53 15.97 -3.73
C PRO A 30 4.34 15.66 -2.81
N THR A 31 3.11 15.73 -3.31
CA THR A 31 1.89 15.50 -2.50
C THR A 31 1.76 14.04 -2.11
N THR A 32 1.94 13.12 -3.07
CA THR A 32 1.93 11.68 -2.78
C THR A 32 3.06 11.29 -1.83
N SER A 33 4.26 11.87 -2.02
CA SER A 33 5.40 11.66 -1.12
C SER A 33 5.10 12.16 0.30
N TYR A 34 4.45 13.32 0.43
CA TYR A 34 4.05 13.89 1.70
C TYR A 34 3.07 12.98 2.46
N ILE A 35 2.03 12.47 1.80
CA ILE A 35 1.03 11.60 2.46
C ILE A 35 1.70 10.31 2.96
N ILE A 36 2.55 9.69 2.15
CA ILE A 36 3.31 8.50 2.55
C ILE A 36 4.26 8.82 3.71
N GLY A 37 4.97 9.95 3.65
CA GLY A 37 5.90 10.39 4.69
C GLY A 37 5.21 10.69 6.01
N ALA A 38 4.06 11.38 5.99
CA ALA A 38 3.26 11.67 7.17
C ALA A 38 2.80 10.38 7.84
N ARG A 39 2.31 9.41 7.06
CA ARG A 39 1.93 8.09 7.56
C ARG A 39 3.11 7.35 8.18
N LEU A 40 4.25 7.32 7.50
CA LEU A 40 5.46 6.68 8.00
C LEU A 40 5.96 7.32 9.30
N TYR A 41 5.86 8.64 9.44
CA TYR A 41 6.20 9.36 10.66
C TYR A 41 5.34 8.93 11.84
N HIS A 42 4.01 8.82 11.66
CA HIS A 42 3.12 8.35 12.71
C HIS A 42 3.44 6.92 13.17
N ILE A 43 3.77 6.04 12.21
CA ILE A 43 4.16 4.66 12.51
C ILE A 43 5.50 4.63 13.25
N THR A 44 6.50 5.37 12.78
CA THR A 44 7.83 5.45 13.41
C THR A 44 7.71 5.95 14.85
N LYS A 45 6.93 7.01 15.08
CA LYS A 45 6.66 7.53 16.43
C LYS A 45 6.01 6.51 17.37
N ALA A 46 5.15 5.63 16.84
CA ALA A 46 4.55 4.55 17.64
C ALA A 46 5.57 3.44 17.93
N ILE A 47 6.38 3.06 16.95
CA ILE A 47 7.41 2.03 17.07
C ILE A 47 8.55 2.46 18.01
N ASP A 48 9.01 3.71 17.95
CA ASP A 48 10.09 4.22 18.81
C ASP A 48 9.75 4.12 20.29
N LYS A 49 8.47 4.30 20.65
CA LYS A 49 8.00 4.11 22.03
C LYS A 49 8.16 2.67 22.52
N ILE A 50 8.26 1.69 21.63
CA ILE A 50 8.54 0.28 21.96
C ILE A 50 10.02 0.12 22.26
N PHE A 51 10.87 0.58 21.34
CA PHE A 51 12.31 0.39 21.42
C PHE A 51 12.95 1.17 22.57
N VAL A 52 12.52 2.42 22.80
CA VAL A 52 13.09 3.28 23.83
C VAL A 52 12.70 2.84 25.24
N ASN A 53 11.50 2.30 25.43
CA ASN A 53 11.01 1.97 26.78
C ASN A 53 11.38 0.57 27.26
N HIS A 54 11.91 -0.32 26.40
CA HIS A 54 12.23 -1.73 26.71
C HIS A 54 11.17 -2.43 27.60
N GLY A 55 9.91 -2.03 27.46
CA GLY A 55 8.85 -2.30 28.43
C GLY A 55 7.69 -3.05 27.78
N PRO A 56 6.76 -3.59 28.60
CA PRO A 56 5.60 -4.31 28.08
C PRO A 56 4.72 -3.39 27.21
N MET A 57 3.94 -4.00 26.32
CA MET A 57 2.93 -3.32 25.51
C MET A 57 1.94 -2.57 26.41
N THR A 58 2.09 -1.25 26.51
CA THR A 58 1.18 -0.42 27.32
C THR A 58 -0.18 -0.27 26.62
N SER A 59 -1.23 0.01 27.38
CA SER A 59 -2.56 0.31 26.83
C SER A 59 -2.51 1.49 25.84
N THR A 60 -1.72 2.52 26.14
CA THR A 60 -1.53 3.68 25.26
C THR A 60 -0.89 3.31 23.92
N LEU A 61 0.11 2.42 23.93
CA LEU A 61 0.76 1.95 22.71
C LEU A 61 -0.17 1.07 21.89
N ARG A 62 -0.91 0.17 22.56
CA ARG A 62 -1.96 -0.64 21.93
C ARG A 62 -2.98 0.26 21.21
N THR A 63 -3.50 1.30 21.88
CA THR A 63 -4.44 2.26 21.28
C THR A 63 -3.82 2.98 20.09
N ALA A 64 -2.57 3.42 20.17
CA ALA A 64 -1.89 4.08 19.05
C ALA A 64 -1.77 3.17 17.83
N MET A 65 -1.40 1.90 18.01
CA MET A 65 -1.33 0.93 16.91
C MET A 65 -2.70 0.61 16.32
N HIS A 66 -3.74 0.45 17.15
CA HIS A 66 -5.10 0.28 16.63
C HIS A 66 -5.56 1.48 15.82
N SER A 67 -5.26 2.70 16.27
CA SER A 67 -5.57 3.93 15.53
C SER A 67 -4.86 3.97 14.17
N ILE A 68 -3.59 3.53 14.11
CA ILE A 68 -2.87 3.34 12.84
C ILE A 68 -3.63 2.35 11.96
N LEU A 69 -3.93 1.14 12.45
CA LEU A 69 -4.62 0.12 11.65
C LEU A 69 -6.03 0.55 11.20
N HIS A 70 -6.75 1.31 12.04
CA HIS A 70 -8.11 1.78 11.75
C HIS A 70 -8.14 2.90 10.70
N SER A 71 -7.09 3.72 10.62
CA SER A 71 -6.95 4.80 9.62
C SER A 71 -6.33 4.34 8.30
N ARG A 72 -6.14 3.02 8.13
CA ARG A 72 -5.48 2.44 6.95
C ARG A 72 -6.27 2.66 5.66
N ASP A 73 -7.58 2.47 5.70
CA ASP A 73 -8.42 2.62 4.50
C ASP A 73 -8.48 4.08 4.04
N GLU A 74 -8.54 5.03 4.98
CA GLU A 74 -8.44 6.47 4.72
C GLU A 74 -7.09 6.82 4.10
N PHE A 75 -5.98 6.34 4.69
CA PHE A 75 -4.64 6.53 4.12
C PHE A 75 -4.54 6.01 2.68
N LEU A 76 -5.05 4.80 2.40
CA LEU A 76 -5.04 4.22 1.05
C LEU A 76 -5.88 5.04 0.07
N HIS A 77 -7.03 5.53 0.51
CA HIS A 77 -7.86 6.40 -0.29
C HIS A 77 -7.11 7.68 -0.67
N ASP A 78 -6.48 8.34 0.30
CA ASP A 78 -5.78 9.61 0.11
C ASP A 78 -4.57 9.47 -0.81
N ILE A 79 -3.72 8.45 -0.61
CA ILE A 79 -2.57 8.23 -1.50
C ILE A 79 -3.02 7.88 -2.92
N SER A 80 -4.08 7.07 -3.06
CA SER A 80 -4.59 6.66 -4.37
C SER A 80 -5.19 7.84 -5.12
N ALA A 81 -5.94 8.69 -4.41
CA ALA A 81 -6.53 9.91 -4.96
C ALA A 81 -5.46 10.93 -5.36
N SER A 82 -4.44 11.14 -4.52
CA SER A 82 -3.28 11.99 -4.83
C SER A 82 -2.57 11.51 -6.08
N PHE A 83 -2.19 10.23 -6.12
CA PHE A 83 -1.51 9.63 -7.26
C PHE A 83 -2.34 9.74 -8.55
N SER A 84 -3.63 9.38 -8.49
CA SER A 84 -4.53 9.40 -9.66
C SER A 84 -4.67 10.81 -10.26
N ARG A 85 -4.69 11.86 -9.43
CA ARG A 85 -4.77 13.25 -9.90
C ARG A 85 -3.52 13.68 -10.68
N ASN A 86 -2.35 13.20 -10.26
CA ASN A 86 -1.07 13.53 -10.89
C ASN A 86 -0.74 12.62 -12.10
N HIS A 87 -1.39 11.47 -12.23
CA HIS A 87 -1.14 10.49 -13.30
C HIS A 87 -2.36 10.27 -14.21
N LYS A 88 -2.95 11.35 -14.75
CA LYS A 88 -4.19 11.29 -15.57
C LYS A 88 -4.09 10.37 -16.80
N ARG A 89 -2.94 10.33 -17.47
CA ARG A 89 -2.71 9.43 -18.64
C ARG A 89 -2.78 7.97 -18.25
N PHE A 90 -2.13 7.60 -17.14
CA PHE A 90 -2.20 6.26 -16.58
C PHE A 90 -3.64 5.89 -16.21
N MET A 91 -4.38 6.80 -15.58
CA MET A 91 -5.79 6.57 -15.24
C MET A 91 -6.70 6.41 -16.47
N ALA A 92 -6.46 7.17 -17.54
CA ALA A 92 -7.16 7.01 -18.81
C ALA A 92 -6.87 5.63 -19.43
N PHE A 93 -5.60 5.22 -19.48
CA PHE A 93 -5.22 3.89 -19.94
C PHE A 93 -5.94 2.77 -19.17
N LEU A 94 -5.95 2.82 -17.84
CA LEU A 94 -6.65 1.82 -17.04
C LEU A 94 -8.16 1.80 -17.32
N LYS A 95 -8.78 2.95 -17.58
CA LYS A 95 -10.19 3.04 -17.96
C LYS A 95 -10.45 2.34 -19.30
N ASP A 96 -9.58 2.54 -20.29
CA ASP A 96 -9.74 2.00 -21.64
C ASP A 96 -9.57 0.48 -21.67
N THR A 97 -8.85 -0.11 -20.71
CA THR A 97 -8.76 -1.58 -20.55
C THR A 97 -10.01 -2.25 -19.96
N GLY A 98 -11.05 -1.50 -19.62
CA GLY A 98 -12.28 -2.03 -19.03
C GLY A 98 -12.10 -2.55 -17.59
N MET A 99 -11.15 -1.98 -16.85
CA MET A 99 -10.97 -2.31 -15.43
C MET A 99 -12.10 -1.73 -14.57
N ASN A 100 -12.52 -2.51 -13.56
CA ASN A 100 -13.41 -2.02 -12.50
C ASN A 100 -12.60 -1.25 -11.43
N GLU A 101 -13.30 -0.59 -10.51
CA GLU A 101 -12.65 0.25 -9.49
C GLU A 101 -11.69 -0.51 -8.57
N ARG A 102 -11.98 -1.79 -8.24
CA ARG A 102 -11.06 -2.60 -7.42
C ARG A 102 -9.77 -2.92 -8.18
N GLU A 103 -9.87 -3.22 -9.47
CA GLU A 103 -8.73 -3.48 -10.33
C GLU A 103 -7.90 -2.20 -10.54
N LYS A 104 -8.56 -1.05 -10.75
CA LYS A 104 -7.88 0.25 -10.84
C LYS A 104 -7.12 0.58 -9.57
N ASN A 105 -7.74 0.41 -8.39
CA ASN A 105 -7.08 0.64 -7.11
C ASN A 105 -5.88 -0.29 -6.91
N TYR A 106 -5.98 -1.56 -7.33
CA TYR A 106 -4.85 -2.48 -7.32
C TYR A 106 -3.71 -1.97 -8.20
N CYS A 107 -4.03 -1.53 -9.43
CA CYS A 107 -3.05 -0.98 -10.36
C CYS A 107 -2.38 0.29 -9.82
N VAL A 108 -3.15 1.19 -9.20
CA VAL A 108 -2.63 2.41 -8.56
C VAL A 108 -1.66 2.06 -7.44
N MET A 109 -2.00 1.12 -6.54
CA MET A 109 -1.06 0.67 -5.50
C MET A 109 0.21 0.04 -6.10
N GLY A 110 0.07 -0.79 -7.14
CA GLY A 110 1.22 -1.37 -7.84
C GLY A 110 2.13 -0.30 -8.47
N ALA A 111 1.54 0.74 -9.05
CA ALA A 111 2.23 1.87 -9.66
C ALA A 111 2.91 2.77 -8.61
N ILE A 112 2.31 2.95 -7.44
CA ILE A 112 2.93 3.62 -6.28
C ILE A 112 4.13 2.80 -5.76
N GLY A 113 4.14 1.48 -5.93
CA GLY A 113 5.27 0.63 -5.53
C GLY A 113 4.97 -0.36 -4.43
N PHE A 114 3.70 -0.56 -4.08
CA PHE A 114 3.29 -1.71 -3.28
C PHE A 114 3.54 -3.00 -4.06
N TYR A 115 4.09 -4.02 -3.38
CA TYR A 115 4.21 -5.35 -3.97
C TYR A 115 2.93 -6.15 -3.77
N GLY A 116 2.74 -7.22 -4.54
CA GLY A 116 1.53 -8.04 -4.45
C GLY A 116 1.25 -8.56 -3.03
N LYS A 117 2.32 -8.89 -2.28
CA LYS A 117 2.21 -9.27 -0.85
C LYS A 117 1.74 -8.10 0.03
N ASP A 118 2.17 -6.87 -0.27
CA ASP A 118 1.81 -5.68 0.48
C ASP A 118 0.34 -5.36 0.20
N ILE A 119 -0.05 -5.37 -1.09
CA ILE A 119 -1.45 -5.21 -1.52
C ILE A 119 -2.35 -6.28 -0.87
N GLY A 120 -1.88 -7.51 -0.72
CA GLY A 120 -2.60 -8.58 -0.03
C GLY A 120 -2.78 -8.37 1.49
N MET A 121 -2.04 -7.45 2.12
CA MET A 121 -2.29 -7.02 3.50
C MET A 121 -3.45 -6.01 3.57
N TYR A 122 -3.65 -5.24 2.50
CA TYR A 122 -4.68 -4.20 2.40
C TYR A 122 -5.99 -4.72 1.80
N MET A 123 -5.87 -5.55 0.77
CA MET A 123 -6.97 -6.26 0.13
C MET A 123 -6.97 -7.68 0.66
N SER A 124 -8.10 -8.17 1.18
CA SER A 124 -8.17 -9.51 1.80
C SER A 124 -7.45 -10.58 0.95
N ARG A 125 -6.61 -11.40 1.61
CA ARG A 125 -5.63 -12.28 0.95
C ARG A 125 -6.19 -13.14 -0.18
N LYS A 126 -7.44 -13.62 -0.05
CA LYS A 126 -8.09 -14.48 -1.06
C LYS A 126 -8.45 -13.73 -2.34
N ASN A 127 -8.71 -12.44 -2.27
CA ASN A 127 -9.20 -11.66 -3.42
C ASN A 127 -8.05 -11.13 -4.29
N HIS A 128 -6.88 -10.88 -3.71
CA HIS A 128 -5.81 -10.18 -4.44
C HIS A 128 -5.20 -11.02 -5.57
N TYR A 129 -5.10 -12.34 -5.43
CA TYR A 129 -4.59 -13.22 -6.50
C TYR A 129 -5.52 -13.24 -7.71
N ASN A 130 -6.83 -13.34 -7.47
CA ASN A 130 -7.85 -13.31 -8.52
C ASN A 130 -7.87 -11.95 -9.24
N ILE A 131 -7.76 -10.85 -8.48
CA ILE A 131 -7.68 -9.50 -9.04
C ILE A 131 -6.41 -9.34 -9.88
N CYS A 132 -5.25 -9.78 -9.38
CA CYS A 132 -3.99 -9.72 -10.11
C CYS A 132 -4.06 -10.52 -11.43
N SER A 133 -4.61 -11.73 -11.39
CA SER A 133 -4.80 -12.56 -12.59
C SER A 133 -5.74 -11.90 -13.61
N ALA A 134 -6.87 -11.36 -13.16
CA ALA A 134 -7.80 -10.64 -14.02
C ALA A 134 -7.16 -9.40 -14.67
N ILE A 135 -6.38 -8.62 -13.91
CA ILE A 135 -5.62 -7.47 -14.42
C ILE A 135 -4.61 -7.91 -15.47
N ARG A 136 -3.82 -8.95 -15.20
CA ARG A 136 -2.83 -9.47 -16.17
C ARG A 136 -3.49 -9.84 -17.49
N LYS A 137 -4.64 -10.54 -17.44
CA LYS A 137 -5.40 -10.88 -18.66
C LYS A 137 -5.86 -9.64 -19.43
N LYS A 138 -6.37 -8.60 -18.74
CA LYS A 138 -6.80 -7.33 -19.38
C LYS A 138 -5.64 -6.55 -19.98
N LEU A 139 -4.44 -6.71 -19.44
CA LEU A 139 -3.21 -6.11 -19.96
C LEU A 139 -2.51 -6.97 -21.02
N GLY A 140 -3.07 -8.14 -21.36
CA GLY A 140 -2.46 -9.07 -22.32
C GLY A 140 -1.18 -9.74 -21.81
N LEU A 141 -0.96 -9.80 -20.49
CA LEU A 141 0.22 -10.39 -19.88
C LEU A 141 0.03 -11.90 -19.62
N SER A 142 0.97 -12.69 -20.11
CA SER A 142 1.17 -14.12 -19.85
C SER A 142 1.95 -14.36 -18.55
N GLU A 143 2.17 -15.61 -18.16
CA GLU A 143 2.98 -15.97 -16.97
C GLU A 143 4.48 -15.67 -17.12
N HIS A 144 4.98 -15.60 -18.36
CA HIS A 144 6.38 -15.30 -18.66
C HIS A 144 6.67 -13.80 -18.69
N ASP A 145 5.63 -12.97 -18.71
CA ASP A 145 5.79 -11.53 -18.69
C ASP A 145 6.19 -11.01 -17.32
N THR A 146 6.79 -9.82 -17.32
CA THR A 146 7.30 -9.14 -16.12
C THR A 146 6.26 -9.07 -15.00
N ASN A 147 6.75 -8.88 -13.77
CA ASN A 147 5.89 -8.72 -12.61
C ASN A 147 4.92 -7.55 -12.83
N LEU A 148 3.65 -7.74 -12.46
CA LEU A 148 2.60 -6.73 -12.69
C LEU A 148 2.99 -5.35 -12.15
N GLY A 149 3.62 -5.25 -10.98
CA GLY A 149 4.06 -3.96 -10.44
C GLY A 149 5.12 -3.28 -11.30
N ASN A 150 6.06 -4.04 -11.87
CA ASN A 150 7.08 -3.51 -12.78
C ASN A 150 6.46 -3.00 -14.07
N HIS A 151 5.53 -3.76 -14.63
CA HIS A 151 4.77 -3.35 -15.82
C HIS A 151 3.99 -2.06 -15.56
N LEU A 152 3.26 -1.97 -14.43
CA LEU A 152 2.48 -0.77 -14.10
C LEU A 152 3.37 0.47 -13.94
N ARG A 153 4.57 0.32 -13.39
CA ARG A 153 5.53 1.42 -13.27
C ARG A 153 6.13 1.84 -14.61
N SER A 154 6.33 0.92 -15.56
CA SER A 154 6.79 1.30 -16.90
C SER A 154 5.74 2.11 -17.68
N LEU A 155 4.45 1.98 -17.33
CA LEU A 155 3.37 2.80 -17.91
C LEU A 155 3.34 4.25 -17.39
N LEU A 156 4.17 4.60 -16.40
CA LEU A 156 4.28 5.96 -15.87
C LEU A 156 5.34 6.81 -16.58
N GLN A 157 6.15 6.19 -17.45
CA GLN A 157 7.24 6.84 -18.19
C GLN A 157 6.74 7.64 -19.38
#